data_AF-A0A833ZYA8-F1
#
_entry.id   AF-A0A833ZYA8-F1
#
_cell.length_a   1.000
_cell.length_b   1.000
_cell.length_c   1.000
_cell.angle_alpha   90.00
_cell.angle_beta   90.00
_cell.angle_gamma   90.00
#
_symmetry.space_group_name_H-M   'P 1'
#
loop_
_entity.id
_entity.type
_entity.pdbx_description
1 polymer ?
#
loop_
_entity_poly.entity_id
_entity_poly.type
_entity_poly.pdbx_seq_one_letter_code
_entity_poly.pdbx_strand_id
1 'polypeptide(L)'
;MCSRWAPCLRAPSCVVWRRSLVTGASWPGPLGSGRIDKPILKAGRAYHKYKAKRNCWPRVRGVAMNPVEHPFGGGNHQHIGKPSTIRRDAPAGRKVGLIAARRTGRLRGTKTVQEKEN
;
A
#
# COMPACT_ATOMS: atom_id res chain seq x y z
N MET A 1 4.68 40.56 19.61
CA MET A 1 4.91 39.10 19.77
C MET A 1 4.25 38.37 18.61
N CYS A 2 4.97 38.16 17.50
CA CYS A 2 4.44 37.50 16.31
C CYS A 2 4.72 35.98 16.37
N SER A 3 3.69 35.18 16.69
CA SER A 3 3.73 33.72 16.71
C SER A 3 3.72 33.15 15.28
N ARG A 4 4.93 33.08 14.73
CA ARG A 4 5.46 32.21 13.65
C ARG A 4 4.48 31.19 13.05
N TRP A 5 4.03 31.47 11.82
CA TRP A 5 3.28 30.58 10.93
C TRP A 5 4.14 29.36 10.53
N ALA A 6 3.67 28.14 10.81
CA ALA A 6 4.29 26.92 10.28
C ALA A 6 3.65 26.57 8.92
N PRO A 7 4.43 26.28 7.86
CA PRO A 7 3.88 25.87 6.58
C PRO A 7 3.29 24.46 6.66
N CYS A 8 1.98 24.34 6.42
CA CYS A 8 1.31 23.06 6.21
C CYS A 8 1.67 22.52 4.82
N LEU A 9 2.57 21.55 4.77
CA LEU A 9 2.93 20.87 3.52
C LEU A 9 1.94 19.74 3.24
N ARG A 10 1.45 19.68 1.99
CA ARG A 10 0.57 18.60 1.54
C ARG A 10 1.38 17.50 0.87
N ALA A 11 1.35 16.30 1.44
CA ALA A 11 2.06 15.15 0.87
C ALA A 11 1.35 14.64 -0.40
N PRO A 12 2.05 13.91 -1.29
CA PRO A 12 1.43 13.21 -2.43
C PRO A 12 0.34 12.21 -2.02
N SER A 13 0.33 11.79 -0.75
CA SER A 13 -0.75 10.99 -0.15
C SER A 13 -1.97 11.82 0.28
N CYS A 14 -2.01 13.13 -0.03
CA CYS A 14 -2.97 14.14 0.41
C CYS A 14 -3.07 14.35 1.92
N VAL A 15 -2.25 13.66 2.73
CA VAL A 15 -2.18 13.83 4.19
C VAL A 15 -1.45 15.12 4.50
N VAL A 16 -2.04 15.95 5.35
CA VAL A 16 -1.45 17.20 5.84
C VAL A 16 -0.55 16.87 7.02
N TRP A 17 0.70 17.31 6.98
CA TRP A 17 1.64 17.18 8.08
C TRP A 17 2.14 18.56 8.51
N ARG A 18 2.21 18.78 9.82
CA ARG A 18 2.85 19.95 10.41
C ARG A 18 4.35 19.64 10.54
N ARG A 19 5.19 20.36 9.79
CA ARG A 19 6.65 20.23 9.87
C ARG A 19 7.20 21.40 10.68
N SER A 20 8.14 21.13 11.58
CA SER A 20 8.93 22.17 12.24
C SER A 20 9.80 22.90 11.21
N LEU A 21 9.93 24.22 11.34
CA LEU A 21 10.57 25.14 10.39
C LEU A 21 12.09 24.91 10.20
N VAL A 22 12.71 24.03 11.00
CA VAL A 22 14.17 23.82 11.02
C VAL A 22 14.67 22.83 9.95
N THR A 23 13.79 22.12 9.25
CA THR A 23 14.23 21.17 8.21
C THR A 23 14.30 21.85 6.85
N GLY A 24 15.51 22.02 6.31
CA GLY A 24 15.76 22.51 4.96
C GLY A 24 15.03 21.65 3.92
N ALA A 25 14.18 22.30 3.12
CA ALA A 25 13.47 21.69 2.01
C ALA A 25 14.06 22.23 0.70
N SER A 26 14.72 21.36 -0.06
CA SER A 26 15.07 21.66 -1.45
C SER A 26 13.85 21.32 -2.32
N TRP A 27 13.32 22.31 -3.04
CA TRP A 27 12.29 22.14 -4.08
C TRP A 27 13.00 22.22 -5.42
N PRO A 28 13.05 21.08 -6.14
CA PRO A 28 12.16 20.90 -7.28
C PRO A 28 11.48 19.53 -7.25
N GLY A 29 10.33 19.40 -7.94
CA GLY A 29 9.63 18.12 -8.06
C GLY A 29 10.53 16.99 -8.61
N PRO A 30 10.25 15.72 -8.30
CA PRO A 30 11.11 14.62 -8.71
C PRO A 30 11.19 14.49 -10.23
N LEU A 31 12.40 14.61 -10.76
CA LEU A 31 12.69 14.41 -12.19
C LEU A 31 12.57 12.92 -12.52
N GLY A 32 11.81 12.59 -13.57
CA GLY A 32 11.51 11.21 -13.97
C GLY A 32 10.10 10.70 -13.63
N SER A 33 9.14 11.61 -13.39
CA SER A 33 7.71 11.28 -13.40
C SER A 33 7.27 10.73 -14.77
N GLY A 34 6.27 9.84 -14.80
CA GLY A 34 5.75 9.24 -16.04
C GLY A 34 6.20 7.80 -16.35
N ARG A 35 7.15 7.23 -15.58
CA ARG A 35 7.58 5.83 -15.77
C ARG A 35 6.50 4.79 -15.45
N ILE A 36 5.42 5.19 -14.77
CA ILE A 36 4.33 4.31 -14.30
C ILE A 36 3.24 4.15 -15.36
N ASP A 37 3.06 5.15 -16.22
CA ASP A 37 2.01 5.16 -17.25
C ASP A 37 2.25 4.12 -18.35
N LYS A 38 3.52 3.77 -18.62
CA LYS A 38 3.86 2.73 -19.59
C LYS A 38 3.55 1.34 -19.03
N PRO A 39 2.61 0.59 -19.62
CA PRO A 39 2.28 -0.75 -19.14
C PRO A 39 3.43 -1.74 -19.37
N ILE A 40 3.62 -2.67 -18.42
CA ILE A 40 4.60 -3.76 -18.57
C ILE A 40 3.93 -4.90 -19.33
N LEU A 41 4.34 -5.10 -20.59
CA LEU A 41 3.72 -6.11 -21.47
C LEU A 41 4.30 -7.52 -21.30
N LYS A 42 5.58 -7.66 -20.93
CA LYS A 42 6.28 -8.96 -20.86
C LYS A 42 6.77 -9.24 -19.44
N ALA A 43 6.65 -10.50 -19.01
CA ALA A 43 7.16 -10.97 -17.71
C ALA A 43 8.67 -10.76 -17.56
N GLY A 44 9.46 -10.95 -18.62
CA GLY A 44 10.92 -10.71 -18.59
C GLY A 44 11.30 -9.25 -18.26
N ARG A 45 10.50 -8.27 -18.70
CA ARG A 45 10.70 -6.86 -18.32
C ARG A 45 10.39 -6.62 -16.84
N ALA A 46 9.41 -7.32 -16.29
CA ALA A 46 9.14 -7.28 -14.85
C ALA A 46 10.27 -7.94 -14.05
N TYR A 47 10.81 -9.07 -14.51
CA TYR A 47 11.94 -9.75 -13.88
C TYR A 47 13.14 -8.81 -13.73
N HIS A 48 13.60 -8.16 -14.80
CA HIS A 48 14.73 -7.22 -14.71
C HIS A 48 14.42 -5.98 -13.84
N LYS A 49 13.17 -5.48 -13.86
CA LYS A 49 12.73 -4.38 -12.99
C LYS A 49 12.83 -4.74 -11.50
N TYR A 50 12.48 -5.98 -11.14
CA TYR A 50 12.53 -6.45 -9.76
C TYR A 50 13.89 -7.02 -9.36
N LYS A 51 14.72 -7.50 -10.31
CA LYS A 51 16.11 -7.94 -10.07
C LYS A 51 17.00 -6.81 -9.58
N ALA A 52 16.81 -5.59 -10.09
CA ALA A 52 17.51 -4.40 -9.60
C ALA A 52 17.02 -3.92 -8.22
N LYS A 53 15.96 -4.53 -7.69
CA LYS A 53 15.39 -4.25 -6.37
C LYS A 53 15.45 -5.51 -5.52
N ARG A 54 14.82 -5.49 -4.33
CA ARG A 54 14.65 -6.70 -3.51
C ARG A 54 13.90 -7.79 -4.28
N ASN A 55 14.27 -9.05 -4.03
CA ASN A 55 13.71 -10.28 -4.61
C ASN A 55 12.23 -10.50 -4.23
N CYS A 56 11.32 -9.67 -4.75
CA CYS A 56 9.88 -9.71 -4.48
C CYS A 56 9.06 -10.26 -5.65
N TRP A 57 9.71 -10.81 -6.67
CA TRP A 57 9.10 -11.38 -7.87
C TRP A 57 9.73 -12.75 -8.14
N PRO A 58 8.96 -13.79 -8.53
CA PRO A 58 7.50 -13.83 -8.71
C PRO A 58 6.72 -13.89 -7.39
N ARG A 59 5.48 -13.37 -7.38
CA ARG A 59 4.56 -13.49 -6.23
C ARG A 59 3.51 -14.56 -6.51
N VAL A 60 3.60 -15.68 -5.80
CA VAL A 60 2.61 -16.76 -5.86
C VAL A 60 1.38 -16.38 -5.03
N ARG A 61 0.19 -16.72 -5.53
CA ARG A 61 -1.07 -16.51 -4.80
C ARG A 61 -1.12 -17.47 -3.62
N GLY A 62 -1.40 -16.98 -2.42
CA GLY A 62 -1.46 -17.82 -1.22
C GLY A 62 -2.60 -18.85 -1.20
N VAL A 63 -3.57 -18.77 -2.11
CA VAL A 63 -4.60 -19.81 -2.32
C VAL A 63 -4.05 -21.01 -3.09
N ALA A 64 -3.01 -20.81 -3.90
CA ALA A 64 -2.36 -21.87 -4.65
C ALA A 64 -1.29 -22.62 -3.83
N MET A 65 -1.06 -22.19 -2.58
CA MET A 65 -0.08 -22.79 -1.68
C MET A 65 -0.73 -23.91 -0.86
N ASN A 66 0.12 -24.76 -0.28
CA ASN A 66 -0.30 -25.77 0.67
C ASN A 66 -0.75 -25.13 1.99
N PRO A 67 -1.61 -25.80 2.79
CA PRO A 67 -2.09 -25.27 4.07
C PRO A 67 -0.97 -24.99 5.08
N VAL A 68 0.16 -25.68 4.94
CA VAL A 68 1.36 -25.50 5.79
C VAL A 68 2.05 -24.17 5.52
N GLU A 69 2.09 -23.74 4.27
CA GLU A 69 2.85 -22.55 3.85
C GLU A 69 2.05 -21.27 4.00
N HIS A 70 0.73 -21.36 3.85
CA HIS A 70 -0.11 -20.17 3.77
C HIS A 70 -1.49 -20.38 4.41
N PRO A 71 -1.99 -19.41 5.19
CA PRO A 71 -3.31 -19.51 5.82
C PRO A 71 -4.46 -19.72 4.83
N PHE A 72 -4.38 -19.17 3.62
CA PHE A 72 -5.40 -19.35 2.58
C PHE A 72 -5.15 -20.57 1.67
N GLY A 73 -4.11 -21.35 1.97
CA GLY A 73 -3.72 -22.51 1.18
C GLY A 73 -4.50 -23.77 1.55
N GLY A 74 -4.58 -24.70 0.60
CA GLY A 74 -5.28 -25.98 0.74
C GLY A 74 -6.72 -25.98 0.22
N GLY A 75 -7.33 -27.17 0.30
CA GLY A 75 -8.67 -27.45 -0.22
C GLY A 75 -8.68 -28.08 -1.62
N ASN A 76 -9.79 -28.75 -1.96
CA ASN A 76 -10.00 -29.36 -3.28
C ASN A 76 -10.36 -28.30 -4.35
N HIS A 77 -11.06 -27.23 -3.93
CA HIS A 77 -11.34 -26.08 -4.77
C HIS A 77 -10.51 -24.88 -4.30
N GLN A 78 -9.93 -24.11 -5.24
CA GLN A 78 -9.14 -22.92 -4.90
C GLN A 78 -10.04 -21.78 -4.42
N HIS A 79 -10.23 -21.68 -3.11
CA HIS A 79 -10.98 -20.62 -2.45
C HIS A 79 -10.37 -20.31 -1.09
N ILE A 80 -10.69 -19.13 -0.53
CA ILE A 80 -10.07 -18.66 0.71
C ILE A 80 -10.66 -19.39 1.94
N GLY A 81 -11.91 -19.86 1.87
CA GLY A 81 -12.61 -20.61 2.94
C GLY A 81 -12.95 -19.81 4.21
N LYS A 82 -12.22 -18.73 4.48
CA LYS A 82 -12.38 -17.83 5.63
C LYS A 82 -12.39 -16.37 5.20
N PRO A 83 -12.89 -15.43 6.03
CA PRO A 83 -12.84 -14.02 5.70
C PRO A 83 -11.40 -13.56 5.46
N SER A 84 -11.19 -12.77 4.40
CA SER A 84 -9.89 -12.20 4.06
C SER A 84 -9.54 -10.94 4.86
N THR A 85 -10.47 -10.44 5.69
CA THR A 85 -10.31 -9.29 6.58
C THR A 85 -9.73 -9.72 7.92
N ILE A 86 -8.61 -9.10 8.33
CA ILE A 86 -7.88 -9.50 9.54
C ILE A 86 -7.65 -8.29 10.45
N ARG A 87 -7.74 -8.50 11.77
CA ARG A 87 -7.49 -7.49 12.80
C ARG A 87 -6.02 -7.04 12.82
N ARG A 88 -5.77 -5.82 13.32
CA ARG A 88 -4.40 -5.26 13.48
C ARG A 88 -3.53 -6.10 14.40
N ASP A 89 -4.15 -6.69 15.42
CA ASP A 89 -3.49 -7.37 16.54
C ASP A 89 -3.34 -8.88 16.30
N ALA A 90 -3.64 -9.37 15.09
CA ALA A 90 -3.42 -10.77 14.75
C ALA A 90 -1.92 -11.15 14.88
N PRO A 91 -1.56 -12.41 15.17
CA PRO A 91 -0.16 -12.83 15.18
C PRO A 91 0.45 -12.81 13.77
N ALA A 92 1.79 -12.76 13.67
CA ALA A 92 2.51 -12.57 12.40
C ALA A 92 2.10 -13.57 11.30
N GLY A 93 1.96 -14.87 11.62
CA GLY A 93 1.55 -15.89 10.65
C GLY A 93 0.08 -15.78 10.20
N ARG A 94 -0.76 -15.06 10.95
CA ARG A 94 -2.18 -14.84 10.61
C ARG A 94 -2.41 -13.48 9.95
N LYS A 95 -1.44 -12.55 9.92
CA LYS A 95 -1.57 -11.23 9.28
C LYS A 95 -1.44 -11.31 7.75
N VAL A 96 -2.46 -11.87 7.08
CA VAL A 96 -2.44 -12.12 5.64
C VAL A 96 -3.74 -11.64 4.98
N GLY A 97 -3.69 -11.09 3.77
CA GLY A 97 -4.87 -10.55 3.09
C GLY A 97 -5.13 -9.07 3.40
N LEU A 98 -6.39 -8.72 3.69
CA LEU A 98 -6.82 -7.35 3.95
C LEU A 98 -6.64 -6.99 5.43
N ILE A 99 -5.44 -6.49 5.78
CA ILE A 99 -5.09 -6.13 7.15
C ILE A 99 -5.78 -4.82 7.54
N ALA A 100 -6.56 -4.88 8.62
CA ALA A 100 -7.25 -3.72 9.21
C ALA A 100 -8.11 -2.93 8.22
N ALA A 101 -8.68 -3.63 7.24
CA ALA A 101 -9.54 -3.01 6.25
C ALA A 101 -10.79 -2.42 6.92
N ARG A 102 -10.99 -1.11 6.74
CA ARG A 102 -12.20 -0.40 7.20
C ARG A 102 -13.40 -0.63 6.28
N ARG A 103 -13.12 -0.92 5.00
CA ARG A 103 -14.09 -1.18 3.93
C ARG A 103 -13.47 -2.17 2.95
N THR A 104 -14.31 -2.97 2.31
CA THR A 104 -13.94 -3.90 1.25
C THR A 104 -14.57 -3.46 -0.08
N GLY A 105 -14.14 -4.07 -1.19
CA GLY A 105 -14.67 -3.77 -2.53
C GLY A 105 -14.00 -2.59 -3.25
N ARG A 106 -14.43 -2.35 -4.49
CA ARG A 106 -13.88 -1.31 -5.36
C ARG A 106 -14.28 0.08 -4.84
N LEU A 107 -13.33 1.00 -4.80
CA LEU A 107 -13.63 2.40 -4.49
C LEU A 107 -14.42 3.02 -5.65
N ARG A 108 -15.66 3.43 -5.38
CA ARG A 108 -16.50 4.26 -6.26
C ARG A 108 -16.86 5.52 -5.47
N GLY A 109 -16.58 6.71 -6.02
CA GLY A 109 -16.76 8.02 -5.36
C GLY A 109 -15.45 8.81 -5.21
N THR A 110 -15.55 10.15 -5.21
CA THR A 110 -14.46 11.07 -4.83
C THR A 110 -14.23 10.96 -3.32
N LYS A 111 -12.97 10.92 -2.88
CA LYS A 111 -12.66 11.04 -1.45
C LYS A 111 -12.95 12.48 -1.03
N THR A 112 -14.17 12.78 -0.60
CA THR A 112 -14.38 13.92 0.30
C THR A 112 -13.69 13.56 1.61
N VAL A 113 -12.82 14.44 2.09
CA VAL A 113 -12.21 14.31 3.42
C VAL A 113 -13.38 14.42 4.39
N GLN A 114 -13.85 13.31 4.96
CA GLN A 114 -14.83 13.37 6.03
C GLN A 114 -14.09 13.85 7.29
N GLU A 115 -14.17 15.16 7.55
CA GLU A 115 -13.86 15.74 8.85
C GLU A 115 -14.84 15.10 9.84
N LYS A 116 -14.31 14.29 10.76
CA LYS A 116 -15.12 13.75 11.85
C LYS A 116 -15.07 14.78 12.98
N GLU A 117 -16.09 15.61 13.05
CA GLU A 117 -16.42 16.36 14.25
C GLU A 117 -17.08 15.39 15.25
N ASN A 118 -16.33 15.03 16.30
CA ASN A 118 -16.71 14.95 17.71
C ASN A 118 -15.56 14.30 18.49
#